data_AF-A0ABD6B956-F1
#
_entry.id   AF-A0ABD6B956-F1
#
_cell.length_a   1.000
_cell.length_b   1.000
_cell.length_c   1.000
_cell.angle_alpha   90.00
_cell.angle_beta   90.00
_cell.angle_gamma   90.00
#
_symmetry.space_group_name_H-M   'P 1'
#
loop_
_entity.id
_entity.type
_entity.pdbx_description
1 polymer ?
#
loop_
_entity_poly.entity_id
_entity_poly.type
_entity_poly.pdbx_seq_one_letter_code
_entity_poly.pdbx_strand_id
1 'polypeptide(L)' 'MDECFNCNSSASDRYTLTLEGSTVLEEVLICGECSGDFQTIEWIELEAPSSSPNRTR' A
#
# COMPACT_ATOMS: atom_id res chain seq x y z
N MET A 1 -11.27 9.85 7.17
CA MET A 1 -11.47 8.55 6.48
C MET A 1 -11.41 8.91 5.03
N ASP A 2 -10.36 8.44 4.39
CA ASP A 2 -10.09 8.74 3.01
C ASP A 2 -10.49 7.53 2.15
N GLU A 3 -10.47 7.71 0.85
CA GLU A 3 -10.92 6.71 -0.12
C GLU A 3 -9.75 5.86 -0.61
N CYS A 4 -9.99 4.57 -0.78
CA CYS A 4 -9.05 3.63 -1.39
C CYS A 4 -8.76 4.07 -2.82
N PHE A 5 -7.48 4.12 -3.18
CA PHE A 5 -7.01 4.51 -4.50
C PHE A 5 -7.62 3.67 -5.64
N ASN A 6 -7.93 2.40 -5.38
CA ASN A 6 -8.42 1.48 -6.40
C ASN A 6 -9.95 1.44 -6.51
N CYS A 7 -10.64 1.34 -5.37
CA CYS A 7 -12.08 1.03 -5.32
C CYS A 7 -12.94 2.12 -4.68
N ASN A 8 -12.35 3.24 -4.26
CA ASN A 8 -13.01 4.33 -3.54
C ASN A 8 -13.70 3.92 -2.22
N SER A 9 -13.47 2.70 -1.73
CA SER A 9 -13.98 2.26 -0.44
C SER A 9 -13.21 2.91 0.72
N SER A 10 -13.76 2.89 1.92
CA SER A 10 -13.10 3.46 3.11
C SER A 10 -11.73 2.80 3.36
N ALA A 11 -10.67 3.61 3.30
CA ALA A 11 -9.31 3.21 3.62
C ALA A 11 -8.74 4.08 4.75
N SER A 12 -7.73 3.56 5.44
CA SER A 12 -7.06 4.26 6.54
C SER A 12 -5.57 3.94 6.59
N ASP A 13 -5.18 2.80 6.06
CA ASP A 13 -3.79 2.40 5.90
C ASP A 13 -3.17 3.04 4.65
N ARG A 14 -1.95 3.56 4.81
CA ARG A 14 -1.14 4.18 3.75
C ARG A 14 -0.06 3.22 3.32
N TYR A 15 0.16 3.09 2.02
CA TYR A 15 1.16 2.21 1.43
C TYR A 15 2.01 2.98 0.43
N THR A 16 3.21 2.47 0.18
CA THR A 16 4.01 2.83 -0.98
C THR A 16 3.79 1.76 -2.05
N LEU A 17 3.33 2.19 -3.22
CA LEU A 17 3.18 1.33 -4.40
C LEU A 17 4.34 1.59 -5.35
N THR A 18 5.04 0.53 -5.74
CA THR A 18 5.99 0.55 -6.85
C THR A 18 5.38 -0.22 -8.01
N LEU A 19 5.15 0.48 -9.12
CA LEU A 19 4.58 -0.09 -10.35
C LEU A 19 5.67 -0.39 -11.38
N GLU A 20 5.33 -1.22 -12.37
CA GLU A 20 6.17 -1.48 -13.53
C GLU A 20 6.67 -0.17 -14.18
N GLY A 21 7.96 -0.12 -14.50
CA GLY A 21 8.60 1.09 -15.03
C GLY A 21 9.09 2.07 -13.96
N SER A 22 9.24 1.61 -12.71
CA SER A 22 9.83 2.38 -11.60
C SER A 22 8.98 3.59 -11.16
N THR A 23 7.67 3.54 -11.38
CA THR A 23 6.75 4.57 -10.86
C THR A 23 6.47 4.26 -9.39
N VAL A 24 6.89 5.16 -8.50
CA VAL A 24 6.68 5.04 -7.06
C VAL A 24 5.59 6.03 -6.63
N LEU A 25 4.54 5.52 -6.01
CA LEU A 25 3.46 6.30 -5.43
C LEU A 25 3.52 6.15 -3.91
N GLU A 26 3.88 7.23 -3.23
CA GLU A 26 3.99 7.28 -1.76
C GLU A 26 2.66 7.70 -1.12
N GLU A 27 2.45 7.29 0.13
CA GLU A 27 1.28 7.66 0.95
C GLU A 27 -0.08 7.32 0.33
N VAL A 28 -0.16 6.26 -0.47
CA VAL A 28 -1.38 5.84 -1.15
C VAL A 28 -2.28 5.07 -0.18
N LEU A 29 -3.54 5.48 -0.10
CA LEU A 29 -4.52 4.82 0.75
C LEU A 29 -5.10 3.61 0.05
N ILE A 30 -5.00 2.45 0.68
CA ILE A 30 -5.49 1.19 0.12
C ILE A 30 -6.24 0.44 1.22
N CYS A 31 -7.43 -0.06 0.89
CA CYS A 31 -8.19 -0.91 1.81
C CYS A 31 -7.58 -2.32 1.88
N GLY A 32 -7.90 -3.06 2.96
CA GLY A 32 -7.37 -4.42 3.17
C GLY A 32 -7.71 -5.43 2.06
N GLU A 33 -8.80 -5.20 1.32
CA GLU A 33 -9.17 -6.05 0.18
C GLU A 33 -8.24 -5.79 -1.01
N CYS A 34 -8.07 -4.53 -1.41
CA CYS A 34 -7.21 -4.17 -2.52
C CYS A 34 -5.72 -4.39 -2.23
N SER A 35 -5.27 -4.23 -0.98
CA SER A 35 -3.88 -4.53 -0.63
C SER A 35 -3.56 -6.02 -0.79
N GLY A 36 -4.51 -6.91 -0.45
CA GLY A 36 -4.39 -8.34 -0.72
C GLY A 36 -4.33 -8.65 -2.21
N ASP A 37 -5.21 -8.03 -3.02
CA ASP A 37 -5.19 -8.17 -4.48
C ASP A 37 -3.86 -7.70 -5.08
N PHE A 38 -3.37 -6.51 -4.68
CA PHE A 38 -2.10 -5.96 -5.15
C PHE A 38 -0.90 -6.85 -4.82
N GLN A 39 -0.90 -7.52 -3.66
CA GLN A 39 0.16 -8.48 -3.31
C GLN A 39 0.19 -9.72 -4.22
N THR A 40 -0.88 -10.03 -4.94
CA THR A 40 -0.92 -11.13 -5.91
C THR A 40 -0.48 -10.72 -7.31
N ILE A 41 -0.31 -9.42 -7.55
CA ILE A 41 0.02 -8.86 -8.85
C ILE A 41 1.54 -8.69 -8.94
N GLU A 42 2.20 -9.48 -9.78
CA GLU A 42 3.67 -9.54 -9.87
C GLU A 42 4.35 -8.21 -10.25
N TRP A 43 3.62 -7.31 -10.94
CA TRP A 43 4.14 -6.01 -11.38
C TRP A 43 3.89 -4.88 -10.38
N ILE A 44 3.28 -5.18 -9.23
CA ILE A 44 3.00 -4.22 -8.15
C ILE A 44 3.74 -4.67 -6.90
N GLU A 45 4.67 -3.85 -6.41
CA GLU A 45 5.23 -4.03 -5.08
C GLU A 45 4.52 -3.10 -4.10
N LEU A 46 3.99 -3.68 -3.02
CA LEU A 46 3.25 -2.96 -1.99
C LEU A 46 4.05 -2.96 -0.68
N GLU A 47 4.49 -1.79 -0.24
CA GLU A 47 5.17 -1.61 1.03
C GLU A 47 4.26 -0.90 2.03
N ALA A 48 4.00 -1.55 3.18
CA ALA A 48 3.34 -0.90 4.30
C ALA A 48 4.25 0.23 4.84
N PRO A 49 3.68 1.29 5.43
CA PRO A 49 4.50 2.35 5.99
C PRO A 49 5.29 1.69 7.10
N SER A 50 6.61 1.71 6.98
CA SER A 50 7.51 1.00 7.87
C SER A 50 7.29 1.50 9.30
N SER A 51 6.35 0.88 10.00
CA SER A 51 6.30 0.86 11.44
C SER A 51 7.49 0.01 11.82
N SER A 52 8.67 0.63 11.76
CA SER A 52 9.91 0.07 12.23
C SER A 52 9.58 -0.54 13.59
N PRO A 53 9.61 -1.88 13.78
CA PRO A 53 9.66 -2.40 15.11
C PRO A 53 11.06 -2.06 15.60
N ASN A 54 11.25 -0.82 16.08
CA ASN A 54 12.42 -0.47 16.86
C ASN A 54 12.29 -1.22 18.18
N ARG A 55 12.63 -2.50 18.16
CA ARG A 55 12.75 -3.33 19.35
C ARG A 55 14.21 -3.64 19.56
N THR A 56 14.93 -2.60 19.96
CA THR A 56 16.23 -2.69 20.62
C THR A 56 16.10 -3.65 21.81
N ARG A 57 16.86 -4.75 21.84
CA ARG A 57 17.28 -5.36 23.10
C ARG A 57 18.53 -6.21 22.94
#